data_AF-A0A6G1JKD9-F1
#
_entry.id   AF-A0A6G1JKD9-F1
#
_cell.length_a   1.000
_cell.length_b   1.000
_cell.length_c   1.000
_cell.angle_alpha   90.00
_cell.angle_beta   90.00
_cell.angle_gamma   90.00
#
_symmetry.space_group_name_H-M   'P 1'
#
loop_
_entity.id
_entity.type
_entity.pdbx_description
1 polymer ?
#
loop_
_entity_poly.entity_id
_entity_poly.type
_entity_poly.pdbx_seq_one_letter_code
_entity_poly.pdbx_strand_id
1 'polypeptide(L)'
;VLFSWTNIADPGLIKSTHNNPVNVTYFMTKHAGYHWINLLEVISFTLAQCEYFADDNEARVDSHLSAEQWKTQLIKVTESAKDFNYFRRQMVHFENVLNLNLERLGINVNQPDDPSSLPTTLRDVQRDFLTIAPRLRSYRERTDNLSGIPDQLASIHAAFKGINDGALGLRLSIFAAIVFPITLVAAVLSMGDDFLPGKSKFWVFFATSIPLSLVSGGYLAFGE
;
A
#
# COMPACT_ATOMS: atom_id res chain seq x y z
N VAL A 1 -1.75 22.35 -35.48
CA VAL A 1 -0.60 22.20 -36.41
C VAL A 1 -0.62 23.26 -37.51
N LEU A 2 -1.68 23.35 -38.33
CA LEU A 2 -1.78 24.37 -39.40
C LEU A 2 -1.64 25.81 -38.88
N PHE A 3 -2.35 26.13 -37.80
CA PHE A 3 -2.24 27.42 -37.10
C PHE A 3 -0.82 27.75 -36.61
N SER A 4 -0.08 26.73 -36.16
CA SER A 4 1.29 26.89 -35.65
C SER A 4 2.26 27.23 -36.77
N TRP A 5 2.09 26.60 -37.93
CA TRP A 5 2.88 26.90 -39.13
C TRP A 5 2.59 28.28 -39.72
N THR A 6 1.35 28.77 -39.61
CA THR A 6 0.98 30.09 -40.17
C THR A 6 1.33 31.26 -39.26
N ASN A 7 1.27 31.09 -37.93
CA ASN A 7 1.35 32.21 -36.98
C ASN A 7 2.58 32.18 -36.06
N ILE A 8 3.23 31.03 -35.90
CA ILE A 8 4.28 30.83 -34.87
C ILE A 8 5.63 30.42 -35.49
N ALA A 9 5.63 29.88 -36.70
CA ALA A 9 6.86 29.40 -37.34
C ALA A 9 7.83 30.54 -37.70
N ASP A 10 9.06 30.42 -37.21
CA ASP A 10 10.16 31.29 -37.60
C ASP A 10 10.50 31.07 -39.09
N PRO A 11 10.73 32.13 -39.88
CA PRO A 11 11.26 32.02 -41.25
C PRO A 11 12.44 31.06 -41.39
N GLY A 12 13.32 30.96 -40.38
CA GLY A 12 14.44 30.02 -40.36
C GLY A 12 14.00 28.55 -40.33
N LEU A 13 12.92 28.23 -39.60
CA LEU A 13 12.33 26.89 -39.53
C LEU A 13 11.61 26.53 -40.82
N ILE A 14 10.96 27.48 -41.48
CA ILE A 14 10.32 27.27 -42.78
C ILE A 14 11.38 26.90 -43.82
N LYS A 15 12.49 27.64 -43.86
CA LYS A 15 13.62 27.36 -44.76
C LYS A 15 14.27 26.00 -44.48
N SER A 16 14.47 25.64 -43.20
CA SER A 16 15.01 24.33 -42.84
C SER A 16 14.05 23.18 -43.13
N THR A 17 12.75 23.46 -43.19
CA THR A 17 11.70 22.48 -43.56
C THR A 17 11.66 22.22 -45.05
N HIS A 18 11.91 23.24 -45.88
CA HIS A 18 12.10 23.03 -47.32
C HIS A 18 13.33 22.15 -47.62
N ASN A 19 14.40 22.31 -46.85
CA ASN A 19 15.61 21.50 -47.01
C ASN A 19 15.45 20.07 -46.47
N ASN A 20 14.69 19.89 -45.39
CA ASN A 20 14.47 18.60 -44.74
C ASN A 20 12.97 18.43 -44.42
N PRO A 21 12.23 17.58 -45.17
CA PRO A 21 10.78 17.45 -45.01
C PRO A 21 10.35 16.87 -43.65
N VAL A 22 11.26 16.20 -42.94
CA VAL A 22 11.03 15.71 -41.57
C VAL A 22 10.63 16.86 -40.62
N ASN A 23 11.12 18.09 -40.88
CA ASN A 23 10.83 19.23 -40.03
C ASN A 23 9.38 19.72 -40.09
N VAL A 24 8.56 19.25 -41.04
CA VAL A 24 7.11 19.52 -41.07
C VAL A 24 6.42 19.01 -39.79
N THR A 25 7.00 17.98 -39.15
CA THR A 25 6.46 17.37 -37.94
C THR A 25 6.84 18.12 -36.66
N TYR A 26 7.65 19.18 -36.73
CA TYR A 26 8.22 19.90 -35.57
C TYR A 26 7.19 20.24 -34.48
N PHE A 27 6.09 20.89 -34.85
CA PHE A 27 5.07 21.28 -33.88
C PHE A 27 4.29 20.09 -33.32
N MET A 28 4.14 19.02 -34.10
CA MET A 28 3.43 17.82 -33.66
C MET A 28 4.25 17.07 -32.63
N THR A 29 5.56 16.91 -32.87
CA THR A 29 6.47 16.23 -31.94
C THR A 29 6.69 17.05 -30.67
N LYS A 30 6.80 18.39 -30.78
CA LYS A 30 6.77 19.31 -29.62
C LYS A 30 5.51 19.12 -28.77
N HIS A 31 4.34 19.06 -29.40
CA HIS A 31 3.09 18.86 -28.68
C HIS A 31 3.05 17.50 -27.97
N ALA A 32 3.54 16.44 -28.62
CA ALA A 32 3.69 15.13 -27.98
C ALA A 32 4.65 15.18 -26.77
N GLY A 33 5.77 15.89 -26.87
CA GLY A 33 6.70 16.13 -25.76
C GLY A 33 6.02 16.82 -24.58
N TYR A 34 5.21 17.86 -24.84
CA TYR A 34 4.42 18.51 -23.78
C TYR A 34 3.44 17.57 -23.09
N HIS A 35 2.76 16.69 -23.82
CA HIS A 35 1.88 15.68 -23.21
C HIS A 35 2.62 14.70 -22.32
N TRP A 36 3.83 14.28 -22.71
CA TRP A 36 4.67 13.45 -21.86
C TRP A 36 5.13 14.15 -20.59
N ILE A 37 5.45 15.44 -20.66
CA ILE A 37 5.81 16.23 -19.47
C ILE A 37 4.60 16.36 -18.53
N ASN A 38 3.42 16.66 -19.06
CA ASN A 38 2.19 16.73 -18.27
C ASN A 38 1.87 15.37 -17.61
N LEU A 39 2.06 14.27 -18.35
CA LEU A 39 1.91 12.93 -17.78
C LEU A 39 2.90 12.68 -16.62
N LEU A 40 4.16 13.13 -16.75
CA LEU A 40 5.14 13.03 -15.67
C LEU A 40 4.73 13.84 -14.43
N GLU A 41 4.15 15.03 -14.60
CA GLU A 41 3.65 15.84 -13.49
C GLU A 41 2.50 15.14 -12.76
N VAL A 42 1.55 14.57 -13.50
CA VAL A 42 0.45 13.78 -12.93
C VAL A 42 1.00 12.57 -12.18
N ILE A 43 1.95 11.83 -12.76
CA ILE A 43 2.62 10.69 -12.12
C ILE A 43 3.33 11.11 -10.82
N SER A 44 4.04 12.25 -10.83
CA SER A 44 4.72 12.76 -9.64
C SER A 44 3.73 13.14 -8.54
N PHE A 45 2.59 13.72 -8.89
CA PHE A 45 1.54 14.07 -7.93
C PHE A 45 0.88 12.82 -7.33
N THR A 46 0.55 11.83 -8.15
CA THR A 46 0.00 10.55 -7.65
C THR A 46 1.02 9.80 -6.78
N LEU A 47 2.29 9.84 -7.15
CA LEU A 47 3.37 9.25 -6.35
C LEU A 47 3.48 9.91 -4.97
N ALA A 48 3.44 11.24 -4.91
CA ALA A 48 3.44 11.97 -3.64
C ALA A 48 2.23 11.61 -2.76
N GLN A 49 1.04 11.44 -3.34
CA GLN A 49 -0.12 10.97 -2.59
C GLN A 49 0.08 9.57 -2.01
N CYS A 50 0.71 8.67 -2.77
CA CYS A 50 1.03 7.33 -2.29
C CYS A 50 2.02 7.36 -1.12
N GLU A 51 3.02 8.24 -1.20
CA GLU A 51 4.00 8.45 -0.12
C GLU A 51 3.33 8.99 1.15
N TYR A 52 2.46 10.01 1.03
CA TYR A 52 1.70 10.52 2.18
C TYR A 52 0.81 9.45 2.82
N PHE A 53 0.16 8.61 2.00
CA PHE A 53 -0.65 7.51 2.53
C PHE A 53 0.19 6.50 3.31
N ALA A 54 1.38 6.15 2.82
CA ALA A 54 2.29 5.26 3.53
C ALA A 54 2.67 5.82 4.90
N ASP A 55 3.14 7.07 4.93
CA ASP A 55 3.60 7.74 6.16
C ASP A 55 2.48 7.88 7.21
N ASP A 56 1.27 8.28 6.79
CA ASP A 56 0.15 8.51 7.70
C ASP A 56 -0.34 7.22 8.39
N ASN A 57 -0.26 6.08 7.69
CA ASN A 57 -0.75 4.81 8.24
C ASN A 57 0.31 4.07 9.06
N GLU A 58 1.60 4.19 8.74
CA GLU A 58 2.67 3.62 9.58
C GLU A 58 2.70 4.28 10.97
N ALA A 59 2.40 5.58 11.04
CA ALA A 59 2.51 6.36 12.27
C ALA A 59 1.38 6.16 13.30
N ARG A 60 0.27 5.48 12.96
CA ARG A 60 -0.97 5.52 13.76
C ARG A 60 -1.66 4.18 13.92
N VAL A 61 -1.04 3.26 14.64
CA VAL A 61 -1.75 2.08 15.15
C VAL A 61 -2.35 2.39 16.53
N ASP A 62 -3.58 2.89 16.55
CA ASP A 62 -4.29 3.17 17.80
C ASP A 62 -4.74 1.87 18.48
N SER A 63 -4.26 1.64 19.70
CA SER A 63 -4.57 0.46 20.52
C SER A 63 -6.02 0.40 21.03
N HIS A 64 -6.80 1.48 20.87
CA HIS A 64 -8.16 1.63 21.40
C HIS A 64 -9.28 1.59 20.35
N LEU A 65 -8.97 1.29 19.09
CA LEU A 65 -9.97 1.23 18.03
C LEU A 65 -11.00 0.10 18.27
N SER A 66 -12.27 0.39 18.00
CA SER A 66 -13.34 -0.61 17.98
C SER A 66 -13.13 -1.64 16.87
N ALA A 67 -13.66 -2.86 17.04
CA ALA A 67 -13.56 -3.92 16.03
C ALA A 67 -14.09 -3.50 14.64
N GLU A 68 -15.16 -2.69 14.60
CA GLU A 68 -15.71 -2.15 13.34
C GLU A 68 -14.77 -1.11 12.70
N GLN A 69 -14.11 -0.28 13.52
CA GLN A 69 -13.14 0.71 13.05
C GLN A 69 -11.89 0.03 12.50
N TRP A 70 -11.41 -1.02 13.17
CA TRP A 70 -10.32 -1.87 12.70
C TRP A 70 -10.63 -2.52 11.35
N LYS A 71 -11.82 -3.10 11.21
CA LYS A 71 -12.26 -3.69 9.94
C LYS A 71 -12.28 -2.64 8.83
N THR A 72 -12.78 -1.45 9.13
CA THR A 72 -12.82 -0.34 8.18
C THR A 72 -11.41 0.12 7.76
N GLN A 73 -10.48 0.23 8.70
CA GLN A 73 -9.09 0.57 8.38
C GLN A 73 -8.41 -0.50 7.53
N LEU A 74 -8.60 -1.79 7.86
CA LEU A 74 -8.01 -2.87 7.09
C LEU A 74 -8.55 -2.93 5.65
N ILE A 75 -9.85 -2.67 5.46
CA ILE A 75 -10.45 -2.57 4.12
C ILE A 75 -9.80 -1.42 3.36
N LYS A 76 -9.66 -0.23 3.97
CA LYS A 76 -9.00 0.92 3.35
C LYS A 76 -7.55 0.61 2.95
N VAL A 77 -6.77 -0.02 3.82
CA VAL A 77 -5.38 -0.41 3.51
C VAL A 77 -5.34 -1.41 2.35
N THR A 78 -6.26 -2.37 2.32
CA THR A 78 -6.34 -3.37 1.25
C THR A 78 -6.77 -2.76 -0.09
N GLU A 79 -7.70 -1.81 -0.06
CA GLU A 79 -8.10 -1.04 -1.25
C GLU A 79 -6.95 -0.18 -1.78
N SER A 80 -6.25 0.53 -0.90
CA SER A 80 -5.05 1.28 -1.27
C SER A 80 -3.94 0.38 -1.83
N ALA A 81 -3.73 -0.81 -1.25
CA ALA A 81 -2.78 -1.81 -1.76
C ALA A 81 -3.11 -2.23 -3.20
N LYS A 82 -4.40 -2.43 -3.49
CA LYS A 82 -4.91 -2.74 -4.82
C LYS A 82 -4.63 -1.58 -5.78
N ASP A 83 -4.91 -0.34 -5.38
CA ASP A 83 -4.70 0.84 -6.21
C ASP A 83 -3.21 1.09 -6.50
N PHE A 84 -2.33 0.89 -5.51
CA PHE A 84 -0.87 0.97 -5.70
C PHE A 84 -0.38 -0.07 -6.71
N ASN A 85 -0.92 -1.29 -6.64
CA ASN A 85 -0.59 -2.34 -7.60
C ASN A 85 -1.07 -2.01 -9.02
N TYR A 86 -2.23 -1.38 -9.18
CA TYR A 86 -2.66 -0.89 -10.50
C TYR A 86 -1.75 0.22 -11.01
N PHE A 87 -1.41 1.19 -10.17
CA PHE A 87 -0.50 2.27 -10.54
C PHE A 87 0.87 1.73 -10.97
N ARG A 88 1.44 0.79 -10.21
CA ARG A 88 2.70 0.10 -10.57
C ARG A 88 2.61 -0.58 -11.95
N ARG A 89 1.50 -1.27 -12.24
CA ARG A 89 1.28 -1.89 -13.55
C ARG A 89 1.17 -0.85 -14.67
N GLN A 90 0.53 0.30 -14.40
CA GLN A 90 0.46 1.40 -15.35
C GLN A 90 1.84 2.02 -15.62
N MET A 91 2.69 2.15 -14.61
CA MET A 91 4.07 2.64 -14.79
C MET A 91 4.88 1.75 -15.75
N VAL A 92 4.74 0.43 -15.66
CA VAL A 92 5.34 -0.51 -16.62
C VAL A 92 4.78 -0.30 -18.03
N HIS A 93 3.48 -0.06 -18.15
CA HIS A 93 2.86 0.25 -19.45
C HIS A 93 3.42 1.55 -20.05
N PHE A 94 3.54 2.62 -19.26
CA PHE A 94 4.08 3.90 -19.72
C PHE A 94 5.55 3.78 -20.15
N GLU A 95 6.37 3.03 -19.42
CA GLU A 95 7.76 2.76 -19.80
C GLU A 95 7.83 2.02 -21.14
N ASN A 96 7.00 0.98 -21.32
CA ASN A 96 6.93 0.25 -22.60
C ASN A 96 6.50 1.14 -23.76
N VAL A 97 5.48 1.99 -23.57
CA VAL A 97 5.03 2.93 -24.60
C VAL A 97 6.12 3.96 -24.92
N LEU A 98 6.86 4.44 -23.92
CA LEU A 98 7.98 5.35 -24.12
C LEU A 98 9.11 4.69 -24.94
N ASN A 99 9.49 3.47 -24.58
CA ASN A 99 10.50 2.70 -25.29
C ASN A 99 10.10 2.42 -26.74
N LEU A 100 8.84 2.02 -26.99
CA LEU A 100 8.32 1.82 -28.34
C LEU A 100 8.34 3.12 -29.16
N ASN A 101 8.07 4.27 -28.55
CA ASN A 101 8.14 5.55 -29.24
C ASN A 101 9.59 5.92 -29.58
N LEU A 102 10.53 5.68 -28.67
CA LEU A 102 11.96 5.87 -28.90
C LEU A 102 12.47 4.98 -30.05
N GLU A 103 12.10 3.70 -30.05
CA GLU A 103 12.43 2.74 -31.11
C GLU A 103 11.88 3.19 -32.48
N ARG A 104 10.62 3.64 -32.53
CA ARG A 104 9.97 4.13 -33.76
C ARG A 104 10.58 5.41 -34.29
N LEU A 105 11.12 6.24 -33.41
CA LEU A 105 11.85 7.46 -33.77
C LEU A 105 13.32 7.18 -34.14
N GLY A 106 13.79 5.94 -33.97
CA GLY A 106 15.18 5.54 -34.20
C GLY A 106 16.16 6.08 -33.15
N ILE A 107 15.66 6.55 -32.00
CA ILE A 107 16.47 7.19 -30.97
C ILE A 107 16.92 6.13 -29.97
N ASN A 108 18.24 5.95 -29.85
CA ASN A 108 18.82 5.09 -28.83
C ASN A 108 19.16 5.91 -27.57
N VAL A 109 18.56 5.56 -26.44
CA VAL A 109 18.80 6.25 -25.14
C VAL A 109 20.24 6.08 -24.65
N ASN A 110 20.85 4.92 -24.94
CA ASN A 110 22.20 4.60 -24.45
C ASN A 110 23.30 5.14 -25.36
N GLN A 111 22.99 5.39 -26.63
CA GLN A 111 23.91 5.92 -27.63
C GLN A 111 23.20 7.00 -28.45
N PRO A 112 23.10 8.23 -27.91
CA PRO A 112 22.47 9.32 -28.63
C PRO A 112 23.25 9.67 -29.89
N ASP A 113 22.54 9.88 -30.99
CA ASP A 113 23.14 10.36 -32.24
C ASP A 113 23.71 11.77 -32.07
N ASP A 114 24.74 12.10 -32.86
CA ASP A 114 25.36 13.42 -32.83
C ASP A 114 24.32 14.51 -33.19
N PRO A 115 24.07 15.49 -32.30
CA PRO A 115 23.08 16.53 -32.54
C PRO A 115 23.37 17.39 -33.78
N SER A 116 24.60 17.38 -34.31
CA SER A 116 24.98 18.12 -35.51
C SER A 116 24.58 17.42 -36.81
N SER A 117 24.40 16.09 -36.79
CA SER A 117 24.04 15.29 -37.98
C SER A 117 22.51 15.18 -38.19
N LEU A 118 21.73 15.51 -37.16
CA LEU A 118 20.28 15.35 -37.16
C LEU A 118 19.52 16.57 -37.67
N PRO A 119 18.38 16.36 -38.37
CA PRO A 119 17.40 17.42 -38.60
C PRO A 119 16.96 18.08 -37.30
N THR A 120 16.70 19.39 -37.35
CA THR A 120 16.31 20.21 -36.18
C THR A 120 15.21 19.58 -35.33
N THR A 121 14.20 18.98 -35.98
CA THR A 121 13.09 18.31 -35.29
C THR A 121 13.52 17.07 -34.53
N LEU A 122 14.31 16.19 -35.15
CA LEU A 122 14.78 14.97 -34.50
C LEU A 122 15.74 15.28 -33.36
N ARG A 123 16.57 16.31 -33.51
CA ARG A 123 17.46 16.79 -32.45
C ARG A 123 16.69 17.27 -31.21
N ASP A 124 15.66 18.09 -31.41
CA ASP A 124 14.84 18.60 -30.30
C ASP A 124 14.07 17.46 -29.62
N VAL A 125 13.51 16.54 -30.41
CA VAL A 125 12.81 15.35 -29.91
C VAL A 125 13.75 14.45 -29.12
N GLN A 126 14.94 14.14 -29.65
CA GLN A 126 15.94 13.36 -28.96
C GLN A 126 16.29 13.98 -27.61
N ARG A 127 16.51 15.30 -27.57
CA ARG A 127 16.76 16.00 -26.31
C ARG A 127 15.61 15.83 -25.30
N ASP A 128 14.37 16.03 -25.74
CA ASP A 128 13.21 15.92 -24.86
C ASP A 128 13.06 14.50 -24.31
N PHE A 129 13.10 13.48 -25.17
CA PHE A 129 12.93 12.09 -24.75
C PHE A 129 14.09 11.56 -23.89
N LEU A 130 15.33 12.02 -24.13
CA LEU A 130 16.48 11.72 -23.26
C LEU A 130 16.33 12.31 -21.85
N THR A 131 15.54 13.36 -21.68
CA THR A 131 15.22 13.89 -20.34
C THR A 131 14.00 13.21 -19.69
N ILE A 132 13.02 12.80 -20.48
CA ILE A 132 11.77 12.17 -20.01
C ILE A 132 12.02 10.72 -19.56
N ALA A 133 12.79 9.95 -20.33
CA ALA A 133 13.07 8.54 -20.03
C ALA A 133 13.70 8.29 -18.65
N PRO A 134 14.80 8.95 -18.24
CA PRO A 134 15.37 8.72 -16.91
C PRO A 134 14.44 9.17 -15.78
N ARG A 135 13.63 10.22 -15.99
CA ARG A 135 12.63 10.66 -14.98
C ARG A 135 11.54 9.62 -14.78
N LEU A 136 11.00 9.08 -15.88
CA LEU A 136 9.97 8.03 -15.80
C LEU A 136 10.52 6.76 -15.12
N ARG A 137 11.76 6.37 -15.42
CA ARG A 137 12.44 5.24 -14.75
C ARG A 137 12.58 5.49 -13.24
N SER A 138 13.01 6.68 -12.83
CA SER A 138 13.11 7.03 -11.41
C SER A 138 11.76 6.95 -10.70
N TYR A 139 10.67 7.40 -11.32
CA TYR A 139 9.32 7.29 -10.76
C TYR A 139 8.84 5.84 -10.68
N ARG A 140 9.17 5.00 -11.67
CA ARG A 140 8.88 3.57 -11.63
C ARG A 140 9.59 2.88 -10.48
N GLU A 141 10.90 3.12 -10.30
CA GLU A 141 11.68 2.55 -9.20
C GLU A 141 11.11 2.96 -7.84
N ARG A 142 10.74 4.24 -7.67
CA ARG A 142 10.06 4.71 -6.45
C ARG A 142 8.72 4.00 -6.24
N THR A 143 7.93 3.83 -7.30
CA THR A 143 6.65 3.12 -7.22
C THR A 143 6.82 1.65 -6.84
N ASP A 144 7.85 0.98 -7.38
CA ASP A 144 8.19 -0.40 -7.03
C ASP A 144 8.57 -0.50 -5.53
N ASN A 145 9.35 0.45 -5.02
CA ASN A 145 9.70 0.51 -3.59
C ASN A 145 8.47 0.70 -2.68
N LEU A 146 7.51 1.55 -3.10
CA LEU A 146 6.28 1.78 -2.32
C LEU A 146 5.29 0.61 -2.39
N SER A 147 5.38 -0.23 -3.42
CA SER A 147 4.38 -1.28 -3.64
C SER A 147 4.32 -2.35 -2.53
N GLY A 148 5.40 -2.52 -1.76
CA GLY A 148 5.44 -3.44 -0.62
C GLY A 148 4.89 -2.87 0.68
N ILE A 149 4.74 -1.55 0.80
CA ILE A 149 4.32 -0.90 2.05
C ILE A 149 2.90 -1.29 2.47
N PRO A 150 1.89 -1.31 1.57
CA PRO A 150 0.53 -1.68 1.97
C PRO A 150 0.44 -3.12 2.51
N ASP A 151 1.21 -4.05 1.94
CA ASP A 151 1.25 -5.44 2.41
C ASP A 151 1.90 -5.54 3.80
N GLN A 152 2.98 -4.80 4.04
CA GLN A 152 3.61 -4.69 5.36
C GLN A 152 2.65 -4.09 6.39
N LEU A 153 1.94 -3.03 6.01
CA LEU A 153 0.96 -2.37 6.85
C LEU A 153 -0.19 -3.33 7.21
N ALA A 154 -0.76 -4.04 6.22
CA ALA A 154 -1.80 -5.04 6.46
C ALA A 154 -1.32 -6.15 7.42
N SER A 155 -0.06 -6.60 7.28
CA SER A 155 0.57 -7.57 8.18
C SER A 155 0.71 -7.03 9.61
N ILE A 156 1.18 -5.79 9.77
CA ILE A 156 1.30 -5.12 11.07
C ILE A 156 -0.07 -5.01 11.73
N HIS A 157 -1.09 -4.55 11.01
CA HIS A 157 -2.46 -4.46 11.52
C HIS A 157 -3.00 -5.84 11.95
N ALA A 158 -2.75 -6.89 11.15
CA ALA A 158 -3.15 -8.25 11.52
C ALA A 158 -2.43 -8.75 12.78
N ALA A 159 -1.13 -8.44 12.93
CA ALA A 159 -0.35 -8.81 14.12
C ALA A 159 -0.89 -8.12 15.39
N PHE A 160 -1.16 -6.81 15.33
CA PHE A 160 -1.75 -6.07 16.45
C PHE A 160 -3.12 -6.62 16.86
N LYS A 161 -3.97 -6.94 15.88
CA LYS A 161 -5.25 -7.60 16.16
C LYS A 161 -5.03 -8.96 16.84
N GLY A 162 -4.10 -9.77 16.35
CA GLY A 162 -3.76 -11.06 16.95
C GLY A 162 -3.32 -10.93 18.42
N ILE A 163 -2.52 -9.90 18.75
CA ILE A 163 -2.11 -9.63 20.13
C ILE A 163 -3.32 -9.27 21.00
N ASN A 164 -4.22 -8.41 20.52
CA ASN A 164 -5.41 -8.00 21.27
C ASN A 164 -6.39 -9.16 21.48
N ASP A 165 -6.66 -9.94 20.43
CA ASP A 165 -7.53 -11.12 20.50
C ASP A 165 -6.92 -12.19 21.43
N GLY A 166 -5.59 -12.35 21.42
CA GLY A 166 -4.87 -13.21 22.35
C GLY A 166 -4.99 -12.76 23.81
N ALA A 167 -4.86 -11.45 24.08
CA ALA A 167 -5.03 -10.91 25.42
C ALA A 167 -6.45 -11.09 25.96
N LEU A 168 -7.48 -10.91 25.12
CA LEU A 168 -8.86 -11.20 25.47
C LEU A 168 -9.09 -12.70 25.69
N GLY A 169 -8.52 -13.55 24.84
CA GLY A 169 -8.56 -15.00 24.98
C GLY A 169 -7.98 -15.47 26.30
N LEU A 170 -6.82 -14.93 26.70
CA LEU A 170 -6.18 -15.24 27.98
C LEU A 170 -7.07 -14.83 29.17
N ARG A 171 -7.71 -13.66 29.12
CA ARG A 171 -8.66 -13.22 30.16
C ARG A 171 -9.88 -14.14 30.26
N LEU A 172 -10.44 -14.57 29.12
CA LEU A 172 -11.53 -15.54 29.11
C LEU A 172 -11.11 -16.90 29.65
N SER A 173 -9.92 -17.39 29.30
CA SER A 173 -9.38 -18.66 29.80
C SER A 173 -9.18 -18.63 31.32
N ILE A 174 -8.62 -17.55 31.87
CA ILE A 174 -8.51 -17.37 33.33
C ILE A 174 -9.90 -17.36 33.97
N PHE A 175 -10.86 -16.64 33.39
CA PHE A 175 -12.23 -16.62 33.89
C PHE A 175 -12.86 -18.02 33.89
N ALA A 176 -12.72 -18.77 32.79
CA ALA A 176 -13.22 -20.14 32.68
C ALA A 176 -12.54 -21.07 33.69
N ALA A 177 -11.24 -20.93 33.92
CA ALA A 177 -10.48 -21.72 34.87
C ALA A 177 -10.92 -21.53 36.32
N ILE A 178 -11.48 -20.38 36.65
CA ILE A 178 -12.05 -20.11 37.99
C ILE A 178 -13.50 -20.57 38.06
N VAL A 179 -14.30 -20.30 37.03
CA VAL A 179 -15.75 -20.59 37.05
C VAL A 179 -16.03 -22.10 36.92
N PHE A 180 -15.31 -22.80 36.06
CA PHE A 180 -15.57 -24.22 35.77
C PHE A 180 -15.42 -25.14 36.99
N PRO A 181 -14.35 -25.03 37.81
CA PRO A 181 -14.26 -25.81 39.04
C PRO A 181 -15.39 -25.50 40.05
N ILE A 182 -15.79 -24.23 40.17
CA ILE A 182 -16.88 -23.82 41.06
C ILE A 182 -18.20 -24.43 40.61
N THR A 183 -18.52 -24.37 39.32
CA THR A 183 -19.76 -24.93 38.78
C THR A 183 -19.79 -26.44 38.85
N LEU A 184 -18.65 -27.12 38.63
CA LEU A 184 -18.51 -28.56 38.80
C LEU A 184 -18.81 -28.99 40.24
N VAL A 185 -18.18 -28.33 41.22
CA VAL A 185 -18.40 -28.62 42.66
C VAL A 185 -19.84 -28.33 43.05
N ALA A 186 -20.43 -27.22 42.57
CA ALA A 186 -21.83 -26.91 42.80
C ALA A 186 -22.76 -28.01 42.24
N ALA A 187 -22.51 -28.47 41.01
CA ALA A 187 -23.32 -29.51 40.38
C ALA A 187 -23.24 -30.85 41.14
N VAL A 188 -22.04 -31.27 41.55
CA VAL A 188 -21.83 -32.52 42.29
C VAL A 188 -22.46 -32.46 43.69
N LEU A 189 -22.26 -31.37 44.43
CA LEU A 189 -22.79 -31.23 45.79
C LEU A 189 -24.31 -30.98 45.82
N SER A 190 -24.87 -30.39 44.76
CA SER A 190 -26.33 -30.20 44.61
C SER A 190 -27.11 -31.53 44.55
N MET A 191 -26.44 -32.65 44.27
CA MET A 191 -27.09 -33.97 44.26
C MET A 191 -27.33 -34.56 45.66
N GLY A 192 -26.76 -33.99 46.73
CA GLY A 192 -26.90 -34.53 48.08
C GLY A 192 -27.68 -33.62 49.03
N ASP A 193 -28.74 -34.16 49.66
CA ASP A 193 -29.65 -33.42 50.56
C ASP A 193 -28.96 -32.70 51.73
N ASP A 194 -27.81 -33.22 52.18
CA ASP A 194 -27.01 -32.69 53.28
C ASP A 194 -26.19 -31.44 52.92
N PHE A 195 -25.94 -31.20 51.63
CA PHE A 195 -25.04 -30.16 51.14
C PHE A 195 -25.78 -28.93 50.59
N LEU A 196 -27.11 -28.92 50.65
CA LEU A 196 -27.93 -27.79 50.25
C LEU A 196 -27.70 -26.54 51.13
N PRO A 197 -27.94 -25.34 50.59
CA PRO A 197 -27.88 -24.09 51.35
C PRO A 197 -28.81 -24.15 52.57
N GLY A 198 -28.26 -23.91 53.77
CA GLY A 198 -28.98 -23.96 55.06
C GLY A 198 -28.84 -25.28 55.83
N LYS A 199 -28.11 -26.28 55.30
CA LYS A 199 -27.81 -27.55 55.99
C LYS A 199 -26.41 -27.54 56.62
N SER A 200 -26.15 -28.47 57.54
CA SER A 200 -24.93 -28.46 58.36
C SER A 200 -23.62 -28.60 57.57
N LYS A 201 -23.66 -29.22 56.37
CA LYS A 201 -22.47 -29.48 55.55
C LYS A 201 -22.27 -28.51 54.39
N PHE A 202 -23.05 -27.42 54.30
CA PHE A 202 -22.92 -26.43 53.23
C PHE A 202 -21.50 -25.82 53.14
N TRP A 203 -20.77 -25.71 54.25
CA TRP A 203 -19.41 -25.17 54.27
C TRP A 203 -18.41 -25.98 53.42
N VAL A 204 -18.67 -27.27 53.17
CA VAL A 204 -17.84 -28.15 52.32
C VAL A 204 -17.76 -27.64 50.88
N PHE A 205 -18.80 -26.94 50.40
CA PHE A 205 -18.79 -26.27 49.10
C PHE A 205 -17.65 -25.24 49.01
N PHE A 206 -17.50 -24.37 50.01
CA PHE A 206 -16.43 -23.37 50.02
C PHE A 206 -15.06 -24.00 50.25
N ALA A 207 -14.99 -25.01 51.12
CA ALA A 207 -13.75 -25.72 51.43
C ALA A 207 -13.15 -26.47 50.22
N THR A 208 -13.98 -26.86 49.24
CA THR A 208 -13.54 -27.60 48.05
C THR A 208 -13.41 -26.73 46.81
N SER A 209 -14.35 -25.79 46.59
CA SER A 209 -14.35 -24.94 45.39
C SER A 209 -13.23 -23.89 45.38
N ILE A 210 -12.89 -23.28 46.54
CA ILE A 210 -11.87 -22.24 46.63
C ILE A 210 -10.46 -22.79 46.30
N PRO A 211 -9.97 -23.88 46.93
CA PRO A 211 -8.66 -24.43 46.61
C PRO A 211 -8.56 -24.93 45.17
N LEU A 212 -9.62 -25.58 44.67
CA LEU A 212 -9.67 -26.11 43.32
C LEU A 212 -9.57 -24.99 42.27
N SER A 213 -10.27 -23.87 42.49
CA SER A 213 -10.21 -22.70 41.61
C SER A 213 -8.86 -21.99 41.67
N LEU A 214 -8.26 -21.90 42.86
CA LEU A 214 -6.91 -21.34 43.04
C LEU A 214 -5.84 -22.17 42.33
N VAL A 215 -5.91 -23.50 42.43
CA VAL A 215 -4.97 -24.40 41.75
C VAL A 215 -5.15 -24.32 40.23
N SER A 216 -6.40 -24.33 39.75
CA SER A 216 -6.71 -24.27 38.32
C SER A 216 -6.29 -22.94 37.68
N GLY A 217 -6.64 -21.82 38.33
CA GLY A 217 -6.27 -20.49 37.87
C GLY A 217 -4.76 -20.21 38.03
N GLY A 218 -4.15 -20.67 39.11
CA GLY A 218 -2.71 -20.55 39.34
C GLY A 218 -1.89 -21.35 38.34
N TYR A 219 -2.32 -22.56 37.98
CA TYR A 219 -1.68 -23.36 36.93
C TYR A 219 -1.72 -22.65 35.57
N LEU A 220 -2.82 -22.01 35.21
CA LEU A 220 -2.93 -21.27 33.94
C LEU A 220 -2.22 -19.92 33.94
N ALA A 221 -2.02 -19.30 35.11
CA ALA A 221 -1.34 -18.00 35.23
C ALA A 221 0.19 -18.12 35.33
N PHE A 222 0.70 -19.20 35.93
CA PHE A 222 2.12 -19.41 36.21
C PHE A 222 2.72 -20.66 35.56
N GLY A 223 1.90 -21.51 34.95
CA GLY A 223 2.37 -22.61 34.12
C GLY A 223 2.80 -22.07 32.76
N GLU A 224 4.10 -21.85 32.60
CA GLU A 224 4.76 -21.89 31.29
C GLU A 224 4.59 -23.27 30.63
#